data_AF-A0A2S8BBW5-F1
#
_entry.id   AF-A0A2S8BBW5-F1
#
_cell.length_a   1.000
_cell.length_b   1.000
_cell.length_c   1.000
_cell.angle_alpha   90.00
_cell.angle_beta   90.00
_cell.angle_gamma   90.00
#
_symmetry.space_group_name_H-M   'P 1'
#
loop_
_entity.id
_entity.type
_entity.pdbx_description
1 polymer ?
#
loop_
_entity_poly.entity_id
_entity_poly.type
_entity_poly.pdbx_seq_one_letter_code
_entity_poly.pdbx_strand_id
1 'polypeptide(L)' 'MRLTPHNSGDVAGWTDQLQQQFIANFRRYVSGQPLHNVVDKHRGYAPTG' A
#
# COMPACT_ATOMS: atom_id res chain seq x y z
N MET A 1 9.96 24.02 14.01
CA MET A 1 9.52 22.83 13.26
C MET A 1 8.22 22.34 13.88
N ARG A 2 7.18 22.02 13.09
CA ARG A 2 5.90 21.50 13.60
C ARG A 2 5.84 20.01 13.30
N LEU A 3 5.95 19.20 14.34
CA LEU A 3 5.79 17.75 14.26
C LEU A 3 4.34 17.41 14.60
N THR A 4 3.69 16.59 13.78
CA THR A 4 2.33 16.11 14.02
C THR A 4 2.36 14.60 14.24
N PRO A 5 1.33 14.04 14.90
CA PRO A 5 1.12 12.61 14.91
C PRO A 5 1.11 12.02 13.50
N HIS A 6 1.34 10.71 13.41
CA HIS A 6 1.25 9.98 12.14
C HIS A 6 -0.22 9.80 11.74
N ASN A 7 -0.84 10.87 11.25
CA ASN A 7 -2.27 10.89 10.92
C ASN A 7 -2.57 11.65 9.62
N SER A 8 -1.55 12.04 8.85
CA SER A 8 -1.73 12.81 7.61
C SER A 8 -2.43 12.02 6.50
N GLY A 9 -2.45 10.68 6.60
CA GLY A 9 -3.18 9.78 5.71
C GLY A 9 -4.56 9.35 6.24
N ASP A 10 -4.90 9.70 7.48
CA ASP A 10 -6.09 9.21 8.17
C ASP A 10 -7.33 10.06 7.82
N VAL A 11 -7.65 10.14 6.53
CA VAL A 11 -8.76 10.94 5.99
C VAL A 11 -10.06 10.13 5.94
N ALA A 12 -11.23 10.78 6.01
CA ALA A 12 -12.50 10.06 5.94
C ALA A 12 -12.56 9.09 4.74
N GLY A 13 -12.83 7.80 5.01
CA GLY A 13 -12.88 6.74 3.99
C GLY A 13 -11.55 6.10 3.60
N TRP A 14 -10.41 6.50 4.20
CA TRP A 14 -9.08 5.98 3.84
C TRP A 14 -8.97 4.46 4.02
N THR A 15 -9.60 3.91 5.06
CA THR A 15 -9.59 2.47 5.36
C THR A 15 -10.31 1.66 4.28
N ASP A 16 -11.44 2.14 3.79
CA ASP A 16 -12.24 1.45 2.77
C ASP A 16 -11.48 1.40 1.44
N GLN A 17 -10.82 2.51 1.09
CA GLN A 17 -9.99 2.58 -0.11
C GLN A 17 -8.78 1.64 -0.01
N LEU A 18 -8.12 1.59 1.15
CA LEU A 18 -7.01 0.67 1.41
C LEU A 18 -7.46 -0.79 1.30
N GLN A 19 -8.61 -1.13 1.89
CA GLN A 19 -9.18 -2.47 1.83
C GLN A 19 -9.51 -2.87 0.38
N GLN A 20 -10.12 -1.98 -0.39
CA GLN A 20 -10.42 -2.23 -1.80
C GLN A 20 -9.17 -2.52 -2.62
N GLN A 21 -8.10 -1.72 -2.42
CA GLN A 21 -6.83 -1.93 -3.08
C GLN A 21 -6.20 -3.28 -2.71
N PHE A 22 -6.22 -3.63 -1.42
CA PHE A 22 -5.71 -4.91 -0.93
C PHE A 22 -6.46 -6.10 -1.55
N ILE A 23 -7.79 -6.08 -1.49
CA ILE A 23 -8.63 -7.18 -2.02
C ILE A 23 -8.41 -7.36 -3.52
N ALA A 24 -8.27 -6.26 -4.28
CA ALA A 24 -8.01 -6.34 -5.71
C ALA A 24 -6.68 -7.05 -6.01
N ASN A 25 -5.61 -6.72 -5.27
CA ASN A 25 -4.32 -7.38 -5.43
C ASN A 25 -4.31 -8.81 -4.89
N PHE A 26 -5.02 -9.09 -3.80
CA PHE A 26 -5.14 -10.45 -3.26
C PHE A 26 -5.81 -11.40 -4.27
N ARG A 27 -6.91 -10.96 -4.91
CA ARG A 27 -7.56 -11.73 -5.98
C ARG A 27 -6.62 -12.01 -7.15
N ARG A 28 -5.82 -11.03 -7.56
CA ARG A 28 -4.80 -11.20 -8.61
C ARG A 28 -3.74 -12.23 -8.20
N TYR A 29 -3.20 -12.10 -6.99
CA TYR A 29 -2.21 -13.02 -6.43
C TYR A 29 -2.68 -14.48 -6.48
N VAL A 30 -3.87 -14.78 -5.94
CA VAL A 30 -4.39 -16.17 -5.92
C VAL A 30 -4.69 -16.73 -7.31
N SER A 31 -4.93 -15.86 -8.29
CA SER A 31 -5.18 -16.24 -9.69
C SER A 31 -3.92 -16.26 -10.57
N GLY A 32 -2.74 -16.03 -9.99
CA GLY A 32 -1.48 -15.95 -10.74
C GLY A 32 -1.38 -14.77 -11.70
N GLN A 33 -2.19 -13.73 -11.50
CA GLN A 33 -2.22 -12.54 -12.35
C GLN A 33 -1.22 -11.49 -11.88
N PRO A 34 -0.73 -10.62 -12.80
CA PRO A 34 0.12 -9.49 -12.42
C PRO A 34 -0.55 -8.58 -11.39
N LEU A 35 0.23 -8.18 -10.38
CA LEU A 35 -0.20 -7.27 -9.32
C LEU A 35 -0.16 -5.81 -9.77
N HIS A 36 -0.99 -4.99 -9.15
CA HIS A 36 -0.94 -3.53 -9.28
C HIS A 36 0.00 -2.92 -8.24
N ASN A 37 0.58 -1.76 -8.58
CA ASN A 37 1.41 -0.97 -7.66
C ASN A 37 2.60 -1.75 -7.08
N VAL A 38 3.23 -2.60 -7.90
CA VAL A 38 4.40 -3.39 -7.48
C VAL A 38 5.53 -2.44 -7.07
N VAL A 39 5.96 -2.58 -5.81
CA VAL A 39 7.12 -1.85 -5.29
C VAL A 39 8.38 -2.60 -5.71
N ASP A 40 9.22 -1.93 -6.50
CA ASP A 40 10.56 -2.41 -6.84
C ASP A 40 11.49 -2.24 -5.63
N LYS A 41 11.81 -3.37 -4.98
CA LYS A 41 12.62 -3.41 -3.76
C LYS A 41 14.11 -3.15 -4.03
N HIS A 42 14.58 -3.21 -5.28
CA HIS A 42 15.97 -2.95 -5.63
C HIS A 42 16.28 -1.45 -5.76
N ARG A 43 15.26 -0.59 -5.81
CA ARG A 43 15.43 0.88 -5.86
C ARG A 43 15.75 1.50 -4.50
N GLY A 44 15.85 0.70 -3.43
CA GLY A 44 16.24 1.16 -2.09
C GLY A 44 15.13 1.92 -1.34
N TYR A 45 13.90 1.96 -1.85
CA TYR A 45 12.76 2.59 -1.15
C TYR A 45 12.24 1.77 0.03
N ALA A 46 12.53 0.46 0.06
CA ALA A 46 12.17 -0.44 1.15
C ALA A 46 13.45 -1.00 1.77
N PRO A 47 13.52 -1.15 3.11
CA PRO A 47 14.65 -1.81 3.76
C PRO A 47 14.80 -3.23 3.22
N THR A 48 15.99 -3.54 2.70
CA THR A 48 16.43 -4.92 2.47
C THR A 48 17.03 -5.39 3.79
N GLY A 49 16.22 -6.07 4.61
CA GLY A 49 16.75 -6.82 5.74
C GLY A 49 17.73 -7.90 5.28
#